data_AF-A0A7S0TJB9-F1
#
_entry.id   AF-A0A7S0TJB9-F1
#
_cell.length_a   1.000
_cell.length_b   1.000
_cell.length_c   1.000
_cell.angle_alpha   90.00
_cell.angle_beta   90.00
_cell.angle_gamma   90.00
#
_symmetry.space_group_name_H-M   'P 1'
#
loop_
_entity.id
_entity.type
_entity.pdbx_description
1 polymer ?
#
loop_
_entity_poly.entity_id
_entity_poly.type
_entity_poly.pdbx_seq_one_letter_code
_entity_poly.pdbx_strand_id
1 'polypeptide(L)'
;QEFFFVPRSAYSRRMDLQLTGRTVIGKQPPRGQEMCDHYMAPPNQVALECMKAIQEECFKLGIPLRTRHREVAPNQYEFAPMFGYATQQIDQNLMVMQICDEVSARFGLACLFAEKPFAGINGSGKHNNWSIGTPQGMNLLNPGQTTKTTGNPEIFNAVVACIVSGVDKHGDLMRMAIASPGNDFRLGCMEAPPAVMSTYLGPDLTSHLEKYMEGGTADYVPSSRMLSANLENIAAFSVPSEDRNRTSPFPYGGNRFEFRAVGSSQNVSMVNTVLNTMTAEAMADYSAQLESGRGARDITTELLKKHWKAVFNGNGYAEDWPDKAVERGIWRIDSGVDAYKEMSSEKNIALFEKMKVMNKEELEARTSVNYTQYVGSVEIEVLCMIDMLNQQVIPAVKSANQDAAPLNSVVSTLKEALAKVHHEADGYAQACLARKLRLETMVQQREIVDAAEAVCPSHLWPMATYKDLLFLDSQQDGHGNTPGVLGVVKRD
;
A
#
# COMPACT_ATOMS: atom_id res chain seq x y z
N GLN A 1 3.66 -7.92 3.03
CA GLN A 1 2.18 -8.01 3.16
C GLN A 1 1.85 -7.63 4.56
N GLU A 2 1.33 -6.42 4.74
CA GLU A 2 0.85 -5.97 6.04
C GLU A 2 -0.62 -6.33 6.23
N PHE A 3 -1.02 -6.52 7.49
CA PHE A 3 -2.38 -6.84 7.90
C PHE A 3 -2.57 -6.57 9.40
N PHE A 4 -3.83 -6.54 9.84
CA PHE A 4 -4.17 -6.48 11.27
C PHE A 4 -4.74 -7.82 11.75
N PHE A 5 -4.48 -8.17 13.01
CA PHE A 5 -5.30 -9.14 13.72
C PHE A 5 -6.19 -8.45 14.75
N VAL A 6 -7.45 -8.87 14.82
CA VAL A 6 -8.38 -8.45 15.88
C VAL A 6 -9.01 -9.67 16.54
N PRO A 7 -9.47 -9.58 17.81
CA PRO A 7 -10.24 -10.67 18.40
C PRO A 7 -11.47 -10.98 17.55
N ARG A 8 -11.69 -12.26 17.23
CA ARG A 8 -12.82 -12.69 16.41
C ARG A 8 -14.16 -12.36 17.07
N SER A 9 -14.24 -12.46 18.40
CA SER A 9 -15.42 -12.07 19.17
C SER A 9 -15.75 -10.57 19.04
N ALA A 10 -14.73 -9.70 19.01
CA ALA A 10 -14.91 -8.28 18.77
C ALA A 10 -15.29 -8.00 17.31
N TYR A 11 -14.64 -8.66 16.36
CA TYR A 11 -14.95 -8.60 14.93
C TYR A 11 -16.41 -8.99 14.63
N SER A 12 -16.93 -10.05 15.25
CA SER A 12 -18.33 -10.48 15.06
C SER A 12 -19.36 -9.43 15.54
N ARG A 13 -18.98 -8.53 16.44
CA ARG A 13 -19.82 -7.37 16.88
C ARG A 13 -19.66 -6.14 15.97
N ARG A 14 -18.94 -6.26 14.86
CA ARG A 14 -18.64 -5.18 13.92
C ARG A 14 -19.04 -5.59 12.52
N MET A 15 -20.30 -5.29 12.18
CA MET A 15 -20.85 -5.57 10.86
C MET A 15 -20.06 -4.83 9.76
N ASP A 16 -19.60 -3.62 10.04
CA ASP A 16 -18.74 -2.86 9.12
C ASP A 16 -17.41 -3.54 8.84
N LEU A 17 -16.73 -4.07 9.85
CA LEU A 17 -15.51 -4.86 9.61
C LEU A 17 -15.80 -6.12 8.80
N GLN A 18 -16.94 -6.76 9.02
CA GLN A 18 -17.33 -7.99 8.31
C GLN A 18 -17.68 -7.75 6.84
N LEU A 19 -18.41 -6.67 6.54
CA LEU A 19 -18.93 -6.41 5.20
C LEU A 19 -18.02 -5.48 4.37
N THR A 20 -17.24 -4.63 5.02
CA THR A 20 -16.44 -3.58 4.35
C THR A 20 -14.94 -3.75 4.56
N GLY A 21 -14.52 -4.60 5.49
CA GLY A 21 -13.11 -4.75 5.89
C GLY A 21 -12.55 -3.58 6.70
N ARG A 22 -13.34 -2.52 6.94
CA ARG A 22 -12.93 -1.35 7.74
C ARG A 22 -14.04 -0.87 8.67
N THR A 23 -13.64 0.03 9.57
CA THR A 23 -14.57 0.72 10.47
C THR A 23 -15.14 1.97 9.79
N VAL A 24 -16.47 2.04 9.67
CA VAL A 24 -17.16 3.24 9.14
C VAL A 24 -17.45 4.25 10.26
N ILE A 25 -17.55 3.77 11.50
CA ILE A 25 -17.69 4.55 12.73
C ILE A 25 -16.80 3.99 13.84
N GLY A 26 -16.50 4.78 14.87
CA GLY A 26 -15.79 4.34 16.05
C GLY A 26 -14.87 5.42 16.61
N LYS A 27 -15.08 5.76 17.88
CA LYS A 27 -14.28 6.74 18.62
C LYS A 27 -12.86 6.23 18.87
N GLN A 28 -11.89 7.14 18.79
CA GLN A 28 -10.50 6.84 19.16
C GLN A 28 -10.36 6.49 20.65
N PRO A 29 -9.57 5.45 20.97
CA PRO A 29 -9.21 5.13 22.35
C PRO A 29 -8.24 6.18 22.91
N PRO A 30 -8.15 6.34 24.25
CA PRO A 30 -7.17 7.26 24.86
C PRO A 30 -5.70 6.87 24.60
N ARG A 31 -5.46 5.58 24.34
CA ARG A 31 -4.17 5.05 23.85
C ARG A 31 -4.44 4.44 22.48
N GLY A 32 -3.81 4.95 21.44
CA GLY A 32 -3.76 4.40 20.10
C GLY A 32 -2.34 3.95 19.77
N GLN A 33 -1.64 4.73 18.95
CA GLN A 33 -0.29 4.45 18.44
C GLN A 33 0.73 5.58 18.73
N GLU A 34 0.39 6.51 19.62
CA GLU A 34 1.09 7.79 19.83
C GLU A 34 2.55 7.61 20.27
N MET A 35 2.88 6.47 20.89
CA MET A 35 4.21 6.17 21.40
C MET A 35 5.15 5.55 20.36
N CYS A 36 4.63 5.16 19.17
CA CYS A 36 5.39 4.45 18.13
C CYS A 36 6.21 3.25 18.67
N ASP A 37 5.74 2.61 19.74
CA ASP A 37 6.46 1.61 20.55
C ASP A 37 6.24 0.17 20.07
N HIS A 38 5.51 -0.02 18.97
CA HIS A 38 5.12 -1.34 18.47
C HIS A 38 6.07 -1.93 17.43
N TYR A 39 6.76 -1.09 16.65
CA TYR A 39 7.59 -1.57 15.54
C TYR A 39 8.73 -2.46 16.05
N MET A 40 8.82 -3.68 15.53
CA MET A 40 9.77 -4.72 15.98
C MET A 40 9.67 -5.10 17.46
N ALA A 41 8.63 -4.67 18.18
CA ALA A 41 8.34 -5.16 19.53
C ALA A 41 7.95 -6.65 19.48
N PRO A 42 8.16 -7.40 20.59
CA PRO A 42 7.72 -8.79 20.66
C PRO A 42 6.24 -8.95 20.29
N PRO A 43 5.85 -9.83 19.36
CA PRO A 43 4.46 -10.11 19.06
C PRO A 43 3.70 -10.61 20.29
N ASN A 44 2.40 -10.30 20.40
CA ASN A 44 1.54 -10.94 21.39
C ASN A 44 1.57 -12.46 21.15
N GLN A 45 1.60 -13.26 22.22
CA GLN A 45 1.70 -14.71 22.16
C GLN A 45 0.67 -15.37 21.23
N VAL A 46 -0.61 -14.99 21.32
CA VAL A 46 -1.69 -15.53 20.47
C VAL A 46 -1.45 -15.18 19.00
N ALA A 47 -1.06 -13.93 18.73
CA ALA A 47 -0.72 -13.50 17.37
C ALA A 47 0.52 -14.25 16.84
N LEU A 48 1.54 -14.43 17.68
CA LEU A 48 2.76 -15.15 17.31
C LEU A 48 2.46 -16.61 16.94
N GLU A 49 1.62 -17.29 17.70
CA GLU A 49 1.22 -18.67 17.44
C GLU A 49 0.38 -18.79 16.17
N CYS A 50 -0.56 -17.86 15.96
CA CYS A 50 -1.30 -17.75 14.70
C CYS A 50 -0.34 -17.54 13.51
N MET A 51 0.63 -16.62 13.63
CA MET A 51 1.62 -16.36 12.58
C MET A 51 2.56 -17.54 12.35
N LYS A 52 2.82 -18.37 13.36
CA LYS A 52 3.56 -19.64 13.22
C LYS A 52 2.76 -20.66 12.41
N ALA A 53 1.48 -20.82 12.72
CA ALA A 53 0.61 -21.73 11.98
C ALA A 53 0.42 -21.28 10.52
N ILE A 54 0.23 -19.98 10.26
CA ILE A 54 0.16 -19.43 8.89
C ILE A 54 1.45 -19.74 8.13
N GLN A 55 2.61 -19.49 8.74
CA GLN A 55 3.90 -19.77 8.12
C GLN A 55 4.09 -21.27 7.84
N GLU A 56 3.63 -22.15 8.73
CA GLU A 56 3.67 -23.60 8.55
C GLU A 56 2.83 -24.04 7.33
N GLU A 57 1.59 -23.54 7.20
CA GLU A 57 0.73 -23.82 6.05
C GLU A 57 1.33 -23.28 4.75
N CYS A 58 1.93 -22.08 4.77
CA CYS A 58 2.65 -21.54 3.63
C CYS A 58 3.82 -22.43 3.22
N PHE A 59 4.60 -22.96 4.17
CA PHE A 59 5.70 -23.88 3.87
C PHE A 59 5.23 -25.21 3.28
N LYS A 60 4.09 -25.76 3.73
CA LYS A 60 3.49 -26.96 3.12
C LYS A 60 3.16 -26.76 1.64
N LEU A 61 2.84 -25.53 1.23
CA LEU A 61 2.57 -25.14 -0.15
C LEU A 61 3.81 -24.65 -0.91
N GLY A 62 5.00 -24.72 -0.31
CA GLY A 62 6.24 -24.24 -0.94
C GLY A 62 6.36 -22.72 -1.03
N ILE A 63 5.60 -21.97 -0.22
CA ILE A 63 5.66 -20.50 -0.14
C ILE A 63 6.69 -20.10 0.92
N PRO A 64 7.86 -19.54 0.54
CA PRO A 64 8.97 -19.31 1.47
C PRO A 64 8.80 -17.99 2.24
N LEU A 65 7.83 -17.93 3.17
CA LEU A 65 7.71 -16.82 4.12
C LEU A 65 8.96 -16.74 5.01
N ARG A 66 9.79 -15.71 4.78
CA ARG A 66 11.09 -15.54 5.43
C ARG A 66 11.00 -14.70 6.69
N THR A 67 10.32 -13.56 6.58
CA THR A 67 10.28 -12.56 7.64
C THR A 67 8.87 -12.42 8.16
N ARG A 68 8.76 -12.25 9.47
CA ARG A 68 7.53 -11.84 10.15
C ARG A 68 7.84 -10.92 11.31
N HIS A 69 7.10 -9.85 11.49
CA HIS A 69 7.28 -8.92 12.62
C HIS A 69 6.00 -8.14 12.92
N ARG A 70 6.03 -7.42 14.04
CA ARG A 70 5.07 -6.37 14.36
C ARG A 70 5.36 -5.11 13.55
N GLU A 71 4.28 -4.47 13.13
CA GLU A 71 4.30 -3.17 12.47
C GLU A 71 4.08 -2.03 13.47
N VAL A 72 4.04 -0.79 12.96
CA VAL A 72 3.92 0.44 13.77
C VAL A 72 2.61 0.54 14.54
N ALA A 73 1.48 0.09 13.99
CA ALA A 73 0.20 0.15 14.69
C ALA A 73 -0.05 -1.04 15.64
N PRO A 74 -0.89 -0.85 16.69
CA PRO A 74 -1.37 -1.93 17.53
C PRO A 74 -2.01 -3.06 16.70
N ASN A 75 -1.58 -4.29 16.97
CA ASN A 75 -1.98 -5.51 16.25
C ASN A 75 -1.78 -5.48 14.72
N GLN A 76 -0.94 -4.60 14.21
CA GLN A 76 -0.48 -4.68 12.83
C GLN A 76 0.76 -5.58 12.73
N TYR A 77 0.81 -6.40 11.69
CA TYR A 77 1.88 -7.35 11.44
C TYR A 77 2.25 -7.36 9.96
N GLU A 78 3.44 -7.85 9.66
CA GLU A 78 3.90 -8.06 8.28
C GLU A 78 4.42 -9.50 8.08
N PHE A 79 4.14 -10.05 6.90
CA PHE A 79 4.87 -11.17 6.31
C PHE A 79 5.58 -10.74 5.03
N ALA A 80 6.84 -11.20 4.86
CA ALA A 80 7.59 -11.05 3.61
C ALA A 80 8.14 -12.41 3.12
N PRO A 81 7.80 -12.85 1.91
CA PRO A 81 8.40 -14.03 1.29
C PRO A 81 9.80 -13.74 0.74
N MET A 82 10.53 -14.79 0.37
CA MET A 82 11.63 -14.66 -0.59
C MET A 82 11.10 -14.17 -1.95
N PHE A 83 11.89 -13.37 -2.65
CA PHE A 83 11.55 -12.93 -4.01
C PHE A 83 11.58 -14.10 -5.00
N GLY A 84 10.92 -13.93 -6.15
CA GLY A 84 10.85 -14.91 -7.23
C GLY A 84 10.25 -14.32 -8.50
N TYR A 85 9.86 -15.18 -9.44
CA TYR A 85 9.18 -14.74 -10.66
C TYR A 85 7.87 -14.01 -10.33
N ALA A 86 7.62 -12.90 -11.02
CA ALA A 86 6.49 -12.02 -10.73
C ALA A 86 5.15 -12.78 -10.68
N THR A 87 4.84 -13.59 -11.69
CA THR A 87 3.59 -14.38 -11.75
C THR A 87 3.44 -15.32 -10.56
N GLN A 88 4.48 -16.10 -10.25
CA GLN A 88 4.48 -17.00 -9.10
C GLN A 88 4.33 -16.25 -7.79
N GLN A 89 5.01 -15.12 -7.61
CA GLN A 89 4.93 -14.33 -6.37
C GLN A 89 3.56 -13.69 -6.19
N ILE A 90 2.90 -13.28 -7.27
CA ILE A 90 1.52 -12.78 -7.23
C ILE A 90 0.59 -13.90 -6.75
N ASP A 91 0.65 -15.08 -7.36
CA ASP A 91 -0.19 -16.23 -6.97
C ASP A 91 0.06 -16.64 -5.51
N GLN A 92 1.33 -16.70 -5.12
CA GLN A 92 1.71 -16.99 -3.73
C GLN A 92 1.17 -15.94 -2.76
N ASN A 93 1.18 -14.65 -3.10
CA ASN A 93 0.62 -13.60 -2.24
C ASN A 93 -0.89 -13.80 -2.02
N LEU A 94 -1.64 -14.12 -3.07
CA LEU A 94 -3.07 -14.38 -2.96
C LEU A 94 -3.34 -15.59 -2.06
N MET A 95 -2.56 -16.67 -2.22
CA MET A 95 -2.65 -17.84 -1.34
C MET A 95 -2.31 -17.50 0.12
N VAL A 96 -1.28 -16.69 0.36
CA VAL A 96 -0.94 -16.22 1.72
C VAL A 96 -2.11 -15.47 2.34
N MET A 97 -2.77 -14.56 1.59
CA MET A 97 -3.92 -13.82 2.09
C MET A 97 -5.08 -14.74 2.47
N GLN A 98 -5.38 -15.74 1.65
CA GLN A 98 -6.39 -16.76 1.95
C GLN A 98 -6.03 -17.58 3.20
N ILE A 99 -4.79 -18.06 3.29
CA ILE A 99 -4.31 -18.83 4.46
C ILE A 99 -4.41 -17.99 5.74
N CYS A 100 -4.04 -16.71 5.68
CA CYS A 100 -4.19 -15.80 6.83
C CYS A 100 -5.64 -15.72 7.31
N ASP A 101 -6.61 -15.59 6.40
CA ASP A 101 -8.04 -15.56 6.77
C ASP A 101 -8.49 -16.88 7.42
N GLU A 102 -8.23 -18.01 6.76
CA GLU A 102 -8.66 -19.34 7.23
C GLU A 102 -7.99 -19.77 8.53
N VAL A 103 -6.68 -19.54 8.67
CA VAL A 103 -5.92 -19.97 9.84
C VAL A 103 -6.20 -19.05 11.02
N SER A 104 -6.29 -17.73 10.83
CA SER A 104 -6.54 -16.79 11.93
C SER A 104 -7.84 -17.09 12.69
N ALA A 105 -8.86 -17.57 11.99
CA ALA A 105 -10.12 -18.01 12.58
C ALA A 105 -9.94 -19.11 13.64
N ARG A 106 -9.00 -20.03 13.43
CA ARG A 106 -8.70 -21.16 14.35
C ARG A 106 -8.08 -20.68 15.66
N PHE A 107 -7.47 -19.50 15.65
CA PHE A 107 -6.85 -18.85 16.81
C PHE A 107 -7.76 -17.79 17.43
N GLY A 108 -9.07 -17.79 17.14
CA GLY A 108 -9.99 -16.79 17.66
C GLY A 108 -9.65 -15.37 17.21
N LEU A 109 -8.97 -15.23 16.07
CA LEU A 109 -8.63 -13.95 15.46
C LEU A 109 -9.38 -13.78 14.13
N ALA A 110 -9.44 -12.53 13.67
CA ALA A 110 -9.79 -12.18 12.30
C ALA A 110 -8.64 -11.38 11.68
N CYS A 111 -8.28 -11.72 10.44
CA CYS A 111 -7.24 -11.04 9.68
C CYS A 111 -7.88 -9.95 8.81
N LEU A 112 -7.38 -8.71 8.89
CA LEU A 112 -7.89 -7.58 8.12
C LEU A 112 -6.82 -7.09 7.15
N PHE A 113 -7.17 -7.03 5.86
CA PHE A 113 -6.27 -6.58 4.79
C PHE A 113 -6.61 -5.21 4.22
N ALA A 114 -7.69 -4.56 4.67
CA ALA A 114 -8.03 -3.22 4.20
C ALA A 114 -6.86 -2.25 4.47
N GLU A 115 -6.62 -1.33 3.55
CA GLU A 115 -5.50 -0.38 3.61
C GLU A 115 -5.59 0.55 4.82
N LYS A 116 -6.82 0.82 5.27
CA LYS A 116 -7.10 1.65 6.44
C LYS A 116 -8.28 1.05 7.21
N PRO A 117 -8.09 -0.01 8.00
CA PRO A 117 -9.18 -0.65 8.72
C PRO A 117 -9.69 0.24 9.87
N PHE A 118 -8.80 1.05 10.46
CA PHE A 118 -9.10 1.97 11.55
C PHE A 118 -8.69 3.40 11.16
N ALA A 119 -9.61 4.36 11.24
CA ALA A 119 -9.27 5.78 11.15
C ALA A 119 -8.25 6.16 12.24
N GLY A 120 -7.38 7.14 11.99
CA GLY A 120 -6.41 7.65 12.98
C GLY A 120 -5.23 6.73 13.35
N ILE A 121 -5.21 5.49 12.84
CA ILE A 121 -4.16 4.48 13.08
C ILE A 121 -3.42 4.22 11.76
N ASN A 122 -2.14 3.79 11.78
CA ASN A 122 -1.37 3.48 10.58
C ASN A 122 -2.14 2.55 9.64
N GLY A 123 -1.96 2.76 8.34
CA GLY A 123 -2.55 1.91 7.32
C GLY A 123 -1.69 0.68 7.03
N SER A 124 -2.25 -0.27 6.28
CA SER A 124 -1.53 -1.46 5.80
C SER A 124 -1.13 -1.34 4.33
N GLY A 125 0.10 -1.73 4.01
CA GLY A 125 0.68 -1.75 2.68
C GLY A 125 1.06 -3.13 2.13
N LYS A 126 1.39 -3.14 0.84
CA LYS A 126 1.95 -4.29 0.11
C LYS A 126 3.10 -3.86 -0.79
N HIS A 127 4.23 -3.52 -0.19
CA HIS A 127 5.40 -3.06 -0.93
C HIS A 127 5.82 -4.06 -2.02
N ASN A 128 5.82 -3.62 -3.29
CA ASN A 128 6.23 -4.44 -4.43
C ASN A 128 7.72 -4.21 -4.72
N ASN A 129 8.56 -5.10 -4.20
CA ASN A 129 9.99 -5.09 -4.45
C ASN A 129 10.26 -5.69 -5.84
N TRP A 130 10.63 -4.84 -6.80
CA TRP A 130 10.69 -5.16 -8.23
C TRP A 130 12.12 -5.07 -8.78
N SER A 131 12.51 -6.07 -9.56
CA SER A 131 13.82 -6.17 -10.20
C SER A 131 13.76 -6.93 -11.52
N ILE A 132 14.81 -6.81 -12.33
CA ILE A 132 14.89 -7.44 -13.65
C ILE A 132 16.08 -8.40 -13.67
N GLY A 133 15.79 -9.68 -13.82
CA GLY A 133 16.80 -10.75 -13.93
C GLY A 133 16.92 -11.29 -15.35
N THR A 134 18.13 -11.71 -15.73
CA THR A 134 18.35 -12.48 -16.97
C THR A 134 18.19 -13.98 -16.72
N PRO A 135 17.96 -14.81 -17.76
CA PRO A 135 17.91 -16.27 -17.63
C PRO A 135 19.19 -16.89 -17.03
N GLN A 136 20.32 -16.19 -17.12
CA GLN A 136 21.62 -16.61 -16.56
C GLN A 136 21.77 -16.23 -15.07
N GLY A 137 20.74 -15.64 -14.44
CA GLY A 137 20.75 -15.28 -13.03
C GLY A 137 21.42 -13.94 -12.71
N MET A 138 21.67 -13.08 -13.72
CA MET A 138 22.18 -11.73 -13.51
C MET A 138 21.03 -10.77 -13.18
N ASN A 139 21.13 -10.04 -12.07
CA ASN A 139 20.21 -8.93 -11.76
C ASN A 139 20.74 -7.63 -12.40
N LEU A 140 19.98 -7.06 -13.33
CA LEU A 140 20.34 -5.83 -14.05
C LEU A 140 20.34 -4.58 -13.16
N LEU A 141 19.71 -4.66 -11.99
CA LEU A 141 19.73 -3.61 -10.98
C LEU A 141 20.82 -3.81 -9.93
N ASN A 142 21.66 -4.83 -10.08
CA ASN A 142 22.87 -5.01 -9.28
C ASN A 142 24.09 -4.54 -10.10
N PRO A 143 24.63 -3.34 -9.84
CA PRO A 143 25.73 -2.79 -10.63
C PRO A 143 26.98 -3.67 -10.57
N GLY A 144 27.34 -4.17 -9.38
CA GLY A 144 28.52 -5.02 -9.20
C GLY A 144 28.40 -6.35 -9.93
N GLN A 145 27.23 -7.01 -9.87
CA GLN A 145 26.98 -8.25 -10.60
C GLN A 145 26.96 -8.01 -12.12
N THR A 146 26.34 -6.92 -12.56
CA THR A 146 26.25 -6.56 -13.98
C THR A 146 27.64 -6.34 -14.55
N THR A 147 28.45 -5.45 -13.96
CA THR A 147 29.82 -5.18 -14.41
C THR A 147 30.69 -6.43 -14.41
N LYS A 148 30.61 -7.25 -13.35
CA LYS A 148 31.38 -8.50 -13.27
C LYS A 148 31.04 -9.49 -14.39
N THR A 149 29.77 -9.55 -14.79
CA THR A 149 29.28 -10.53 -15.77
C THR A 149 29.51 -10.07 -17.20
N THR A 150 29.34 -8.78 -17.48
CA THR A 150 29.37 -8.23 -18.85
C THR A 150 30.68 -7.52 -19.19
N GLY A 151 31.46 -7.11 -18.19
CA GLY A 151 32.60 -6.19 -18.37
C GLY A 151 32.19 -4.76 -18.72
N ASN A 152 30.90 -4.44 -18.74
CA ASN A 152 30.38 -3.12 -19.11
C ASN A 152 29.57 -2.49 -17.97
N PRO A 153 30.13 -1.51 -17.25
CA PRO A 153 29.46 -0.82 -16.15
C PRO A 153 28.33 0.12 -16.62
N GLU A 154 28.30 0.52 -17.90
CA GLU A 154 27.29 1.45 -18.42
C GLU A 154 25.89 0.80 -18.55
N ILE A 155 25.80 -0.53 -18.56
CA ILE A 155 24.52 -1.25 -18.66
C ILE A 155 23.59 -0.88 -17.50
N PHE A 156 24.13 -0.79 -16.28
CA PHE A 156 23.34 -0.40 -15.11
C PHE A 156 22.76 1.01 -15.28
N ASN A 157 23.57 1.97 -15.75
CA ASN A 157 23.11 3.35 -15.99
C ASN A 157 22.02 3.39 -17.08
N ALA A 158 22.18 2.61 -18.16
CA ALA A 158 21.18 2.51 -19.23
C ALA A 158 19.84 1.96 -18.72
N VAL A 159 19.87 0.92 -17.87
CA VAL A 159 18.66 0.34 -17.27
C VAL A 159 17.99 1.35 -16.33
N VAL A 160 18.74 2.05 -15.47
CA VAL A 160 18.19 3.09 -14.59
C VAL A 160 17.60 4.24 -15.42
N ALA A 161 18.25 4.64 -16.52
CA ALA A 161 17.72 5.68 -17.42
C ALA A 161 16.38 5.29 -18.06
N CYS A 162 16.23 4.02 -18.47
CA CYS A 162 14.97 3.50 -18.99
C CYS A 162 13.87 3.54 -17.91
N ILE A 163 14.19 3.14 -16.67
CA ILE A 163 13.24 3.16 -15.55
C ILE A 163 12.82 4.60 -15.23
N VAL A 164 13.77 5.54 -15.11
CA VAL A 164 13.47 6.96 -14.86
C VAL A 164 12.60 7.55 -15.98
N SER A 165 12.87 7.20 -17.24
CA SER A 165 12.03 7.59 -18.38
C SER A 165 10.62 7.01 -18.27
N GLY A 166 10.48 5.74 -17.90
CA GLY A 166 9.18 5.09 -17.70
C GLY A 166 8.37 5.76 -16.58
N VAL A 167 9.00 6.04 -15.43
CA VAL A 167 8.36 6.75 -14.30
C VAL A 167 7.91 8.15 -14.72
N ASP A 168 8.75 8.88 -15.45
CA ASP A 168 8.42 10.24 -15.91
C ASP A 168 7.23 10.25 -16.89
N LYS A 169 7.26 9.36 -17.88
CA LYS A 169 6.23 9.30 -18.91
C LYS A 169 4.91 8.73 -18.39
N HIS A 170 4.97 7.70 -17.53
CA HIS A 170 3.83 6.87 -17.14
C HIS A 170 3.55 6.86 -15.62
N GLY A 171 3.96 7.91 -14.90
CA GLY A 171 3.64 8.07 -13.48
C GLY A 171 2.13 8.11 -13.21
N ASP A 172 1.33 8.60 -14.15
CA ASP A 172 -0.13 8.48 -14.15
C ASP A 172 -0.60 7.02 -14.10
N LEU A 173 -0.04 6.11 -14.92
CA LEU A 173 -0.35 4.68 -14.84
C LEU A 173 0.12 4.04 -13.54
N MET A 174 1.27 4.45 -13.00
CA MET A 174 1.73 3.97 -11.69
C MET A 174 0.71 4.33 -10.59
N ARG A 175 0.20 5.57 -10.60
CA ARG A 175 -0.83 6.01 -9.66
C ARG A 175 -2.17 5.31 -9.88
N MET A 176 -2.53 5.06 -11.13
CA MET A 176 -3.73 4.29 -11.51
C MET A 176 -3.64 2.85 -10.98
N ALA A 177 -2.50 2.17 -11.14
CA ALA A 177 -2.36 0.77 -10.78
C ALA A 177 -2.54 0.49 -9.27
N ILE A 178 -2.38 1.53 -8.44
CA ILE A 178 -2.57 1.48 -6.99
C ILE A 178 -3.85 2.19 -6.54
N ALA A 179 -4.70 2.65 -7.47
CA ALA A 179 -5.99 3.24 -7.15
C ALA A 179 -6.96 2.18 -6.63
N SER A 180 -7.58 2.49 -5.50
CA SER A 180 -8.69 1.73 -4.90
C SER A 180 -9.36 2.61 -3.84
N PRO A 181 -10.63 2.36 -3.48
CA PRO A 181 -11.27 3.08 -2.38
C PRO A 181 -10.42 3.03 -1.11
N GLY A 182 -9.95 1.86 -0.71
CA GLY A 182 -9.14 1.71 0.51
C GLY A 182 -7.86 2.55 0.51
N ASN A 183 -7.12 2.55 -0.60
CA ASN A 183 -5.83 3.23 -0.68
C ASN A 183 -5.96 4.76 -0.72
N ASP A 184 -7.10 5.33 -1.16
CA ASP A 184 -7.37 6.77 -1.08
C ASP A 184 -7.36 7.31 0.37
N PHE A 185 -7.65 6.46 1.37
CA PHE A 185 -7.50 6.83 2.79
C PHE A 185 -6.08 6.65 3.33
N ARG A 186 -5.20 5.96 2.59
CA ARG A 186 -3.86 5.56 3.04
C ARG A 186 -2.77 6.50 2.55
N LEU A 187 -2.77 6.83 1.26
CA LEU A 187 -1.70 7.62 0.63
C LEU A 187 -1.51 8.98 1.30
N GLY A 188 -0.25 9.41 1.43
CA GLY A 188 0.13 10.72 1.98
C GLY A 188 0.18 10.82 3.51
N CYS A 189 -0.07 9.71 4.22
CA CYS A 189 -0.10 9.68 5.69
C CYS A 189 0.66 8.47 6.22
N MET A 190 1.24 8.60 7.43
CA MET A 190 1.64 7.47 8.29
C MET A 190 2.34 6.30 7.55
N GLU A 191 3.54 6.56 7.03
CA GLU A 191 4.40 5.62 6.28
C GLU A 191 3.96 5.23 4.85
N ALA A 192 2.79 5.67 4.39
CA ALA A 192 2.43 5.57 2.98
C ALA A 192 2.89 6.81 2.19
N PRO A 193 3.47 6.67 1.00
CA PRO A 193 3.93 7.80 0.19
C PRO A 193 2.73 8.67 -0.30
N PRO A 194 2.94 9.95 -0.61
CA PRO A 194 1.92 10.78 -1.24
C PRO A 194 1.57 10.29 -2.65
N ALA A 195 0.47 10.78 -3.21
CA ALA A 195 0.01 10.46 -4.57
C ALA A 195 0.85 11.13 -5.69
N VAL A 196 2.12 11.40 -5.42
CA VAL A 196 3.10 12.05 -6.30
C VAL A 196 4.09 10.99 -6.80
N MET A 197 3.99 10.58 -8.07
CA MET A 197 4.78 9.46 -8.61
C MET A 197 6.18 9.92 -9.04
N SER A 198 7.08 9.95 -8.07
CA SER A 198 8.51 10.25 -8.24
C SER A 198 9.39 9.05 -7.86
N THR A 199 10.63 9.01 -8.33
CA THR A 199 11.59 7.98 -7.93
C THR A 199 12.70 8.56 -7.07
N TYR A 200 13.11 7.81 -6.07
CA TYR A 200 14.24 8.14 -5.21
C TYR A 200 15.42 7.24 -5.59
N LEU A 201 16.58 7.83 -5.85
CA LEU A 201 17.79 7.08 -6.23
C LEU A 201 18.82 7.03 -5.10
N GLY A 202 18.71 7.94 -4.13
CA GLY A 202 19.69 8.10 -3.07
C GLY A 202 20.87 8.95 -3.48
N PRO A 203 21.60 9.51 -2.50
CA PRO A 203 22.65 10.51 -2.75
C PRO A 203 23.78 9.97 -3.63
N ASP A 204 24.22 8.73 -3.39
CA ASP A 204 25.37 8.15 -4.11
C ASP A 204 25.02 7.88 -5.58
N LEU A 205 23.88 7.25 -5.86
CA LEU A 205 23.46 6.96 -7.23
C LEU A 205 23.12 8.24 -8.00
N THR A 206 22.45 9.19 -7.36
CA THR A 206 22.18 10.50 -7.96
C THR A 206 23.45 11.23 -8.32
N SER A 207 24.41 11.35 -7.39
CA SER A 207 25.69 12.02 -7.68
C SER A 207 26.48 11.32 -8.79
N HIS A 208 26.45 9.98 -8.83
CA HIS A 208 27.06 9.20 -9.91
C HIS A 208 26.43 9.52 -11.27
N LEU A 209 25.10 9.49 -11.36
CA LEU A 209 24.38 9.74 -12.61
C LEU A 209 24.45 11.22 -13.06
N GLU A 210 24.49 12.17 -12.14
CA GLU A 210 24.76 13.59 -12.44
C GLU A 210 26.13 13.76 -13.10
N LYS A 211 27.18 13.21 -12.49
CA LYS A 211 28.53 13.23 -13.09
C LYS A 211 28.56 12.49 -14.42
N TYR A 212 27.85 11.37 -14.54
CA TYR A 212 27.75 10.64 -15.80
C TYR A 212 27.15 11.51 -16.92
N MET A 213 26.08 12.27 -16.64
CA MET A 213 25.46 13.21 -17.57
C MET A 213 26.37 14.39 -17.98
N GLU A 214 27.38 14.69 -17.16
CA GLU A 214 28.42 15.70 -17.40
C GLU A 214 29.66 15.13 -18.12
N GLY A 215 29.70 13.81 -18.38
CA GLY A 215 30.81 13.15 -19.08
C GLY A 215 31.74 12.33 -18.19
N GLY A 216 31.45 12.19 -16.89
CA GLY A 216 32.22 11.38 -15.96
C GLY A 216 32.18 9.88 -16.27
N THR A 217 33.32 9.21 -16.18
CA THR A 217 33.50 7.79 -16.56
C THR A 217 33.73 6.86 -15.37
N ALA A 218 33.65 7.36 -14.14
CA ALA A 218 33.83 6.56 -12.95
C ALA A 218 32.70 5.52 -12.83
N ASP A 219 33.05 4.32 -12.36
CA ASP A 219 32.08 3.28 -12.05
C ASP A 219 31.24 3.65 -10.83
N TYR A 220 29.98 3.21 -10.81
CA TYR A 220 29.15 3.34 -9.63
C TYR A 220 29.62 2.37 -8.56
N VAL A 221 30.12 2.91 -7.45
CA VAL A 221 30.47 2.15 -6.25
C VAL A 221 29.69 2.75 -5.08
N PRO A 222 28.65 2.08 -4.56
CA PRO A 222 27.91 2.59 -3.42
C PRO A 222 28.83 2.65 -2.20
N SER A 223 28.73 3.74 -1.43
CA SER A 223 29.50 3.84 -0.20
C SER A 223 28.98 2.85 0.84
N SER A 224 29.83 2.51 1.82
CA SER A 224 29.46 1.61 2.90
C SER A 224 29.62 2.30 4.24
N ARG A 225 28.65 2.12 5.13
CA ARG A 225 28.69 2.60 6.50
C ARG A 225 28.96 1.44 7.45
N MET A 226 29.96 1.59 8.31
CA MET A 226 30.15 0.70 9.45
C MET A 226 29.11 1.04 10.52
N LEU A 227 28.27 0.07 10.88
CA LEU A 227 27.39 0.16 12.03
C LEU A 227 28.04 -0.55 13.21
N SER A 228 28.18 0.17 14.32
CA SER A 228 28.66 -0.34 15.60
C SER A 228 27.66 0.08 16.67
N ALA A 229 27.17 -0.89 17.45
CA ALA A 229 26.37 -0.60 18.63
C ALA A 229 27.22 -0.06 19.80
N ASN A 230 28.56 -0.02 19.64
CA ASN A 230 29.53 0.29 20.68
C ASN A 230 29.35 -0.59 21.94
N LEU A 231 28.90 -1.82 21.73
CA LEU A 231 28.77 -2.86 22.76
C LEU A 231 29.82 -3.92 22.46
N GLU A 232 30.65 -4.26 23.45
CA GLU A 232 31.78 -5.20 23.29
C GLU A 232 31.36 -6.56 22.69
N ASN A 233 30.12 -6.99 22.95
CA ASN A 233 29.58 -8.28 22.51
C ASN A 233 28.86 -8.25 21.15
N ILE A 234 28.73 -7.09 20.51
CA ILE A 234 28.10 -6.97 19.18
C ILE A 234 29.13 -6.50 18.17
N ALA A 235 29.54 -7.39 17.27
CA ALA A 235 30.48 -7.08 16.22
C ALA A 235 29.94 -5.96 15.32
N ALA A 236 30.80 -5.01 14.98
CA ALA A 236 30.50 -4.03 13.96
C ALA A 236 30.29 -4.74 12.61
N PHE A 237 29.34 -4.24 11.82
CA PHE A 237 29.05 -4.77 10.50
C PHE A 237 28.87 -3.64 9.50
N SER A 238 29.28 -3.90 8.25
CA SER A 238 29.17 -2.92 7.18
C SER A 238 27.81 -3.08 6.48
N VAL A 239 27.14 -1.96 6.27
CA VAL A 239 25.94 -1.87 5.44
C VAL A 239 26.18 -0.92 4.28
N PRO A 240 25.64 -1.18 3.08
CA PRO A 240 25.59 -0.18 2.03
C PRO A 240 24.90 1.10 2.52
N SER A 241 25.37 2.25 2.06
CA SER A 241 24.82 3.58 2.37
C SER A 241 23.44 3.85 1.78
N GLU A 242 23.01 2.99 0.85
CA GLU A 242 21.79 3.14 0.06
C GLU A 242 20.57 3.21 0.97
N ASP A 243 20.08 4.43 1.15
CA ASP A 243 18.98 4.72 2.05
C ASP A 243 17.64 4.33 1.41
N ARG A 244 16.76 3.72 2.21
CA ARG A 244 15.36 3.54 1.84
C ARG A 244 14.59 4.75 2.33
N ASN A 245 14.49 5.78 1.50
CA ASN A 245 13.59 6.88 1.79
C ASN A 245 12.14 6.38 1.81
N ARG A 246 11.59 6.24 3.02
CA ARG A 246 10.26 5.67 3.27
C ARG A 246 9.12 6.52 2.72
N THR A 247 9.39 7.79 2.41
CA THR A 247 8.39 8.78 1.94
C THR A 247 8.29 8.83 0.41
N SER A 248 9.22 8.21 -0.31
CA SER A 248 9.18 8.09 -1.77
C SER A 248 8.28 6.93 -2.19
N PRO A 249 7.50 7.04 -3.29
CA PRO A 249 6.71 5.91 -3.75
C PRO A 249 7.57 4.83 -4.40
N PHE A 250 8.65 5.17 -5.10
CA PHE A 250 9.47 4.21 -5.86
C PHE A 250 10.98 4.39 -5.64
N PRO A 251 11.50 4.15 -4.41
CA PRO A 251 12.93 4.20 -4.11
C PRO A 251 13.73 3.02 -4.67
N TYR A 252 14.96 3.29 -5.11
CA TYR A 252 16.01 2.31 -5.34
C TYR A 252 16.61 1.86 -4.01
N GLY A 253 16.46 0.58 -3.67
CA GLY A 253 16.86 -0.02 -2.40
C GLY A 253 18.12 -0.88 -2.49
N GLY A 254 19.07 -0.49 -3.34
CA GLY A 254 20.42 -1.08 -3.39
C GLY A 254 20.54 -2.41 -4.14
N ASN A 255 19.58 -2.75 -5.01
CA ASN A 255 19.60 -3.85 -6.00
C ASN A 255 18.23 -4.06 -6.69
N ARG A 256 17.24 -3.22 -6.36
CA ARG A 256 15.84 -3.33 -6.80
C ARG A 256 15.14 -2.00 -6.52
N PHE A 257 14.02 -1.76 -7.17
CA PHE A 257 13.12 -0.69 -6.76
C PHE A 257 12.02 -1.25 -5.85
N GLU A 258 11.54 -0.45 -4.91
CA GLU A 258 10.43 -0.82 -4.03
C GLU A 258 9.24 0.09 -4.31
N PHE A 259 8.14 -0.44 -4.86
CA PHE A 259 6.92 0.35 -5.04
C PHE A 259 6.05 0.29 -3.78
N ARG A 260 6.09 1.37 -3.01
CA ARG A 260 5.53 1.47 -1.65
C ARG A 260 4.05 1.88 -1.61
N ALA A 261 3.58 2.50 -2.69
CA ALA A 261 2.23 3.06 -2.78
C ALA A 261 1.12 1.99 -2.86
N VAL A 262 1.45 0.73 -3.11
CA VAL A 262 0.50 -0.39 -3.28
C VAL A 262 -0.27 -0.70 -1.99
N GLY A 263 -1.61 -0.75 -2.09
CA GLY A 263 -2.50 -1.10 -0.99
C GLY A 263 -2.44 -2.57 -0.56
N SER A 264 -2.64 -2.84 0.73
CA SER A 264 -2.55 -4.19 1.31
C SER A 264 -3.56 -5.21 0.78
N SER A 265 -4.75 -4.77 0.35
CA SER A 265 -5.79 -5.65 -0.17
C SER A 265 -5.65 -5.92 -1.68
N GLN A 266 -4.95 -5.05 -2.39
CA GLN A 266 -4.90 -5.07 -3.86
C GLN A 266 -4.13 -6.28 -4.40
N ASN A 267 -4.62 -6.84 -5.51
CA ASN A 267 -3.84 -7.75 -6.33
C ASN A 267 -2.77 -6.96 -7.11
N VAL A 268 -1.50 -7.36 -6.96
CA VAL A 268 -0.34 -6.71 -7.58
C VAL A 268 -0.13 -7.04 -9.07
N SER A 269 -1.03 -7.79 -9.71
CA SER A 269 -0.97 -8.07 -11.16
C SER A 269 -0.93 -6.79 -11.98
N MET A 270 -1.90 -5.89 -11.82
CA MET A 270 -1.95 -4.65 -12.60
C MET A 270 -0.75 -3.74 -12.32
N VAL A 271 -0.30 -3.70 -11.06
CA VAL A 271 0.93 -3.00 -10.66
C VAL A 271 2.13 -3.50 -11.46
N ASN A 272 2.34 -4.82 -11.51
CA ASN A 272 3.46 -5.38 -12.25
C ASN A 272 3.27 -5.30 -13.77
N THR A 273 2.03 -5.38 -14.28
CA THR A 273 1.73 -5.11 -15.69
C THR A 273 2.18 -3.70 -16.08
N VAL A 274 1.84 -2.68 -15.28
CA VAL A 274 2.25 -1.30 -15.54
C VAL A 274 3.77 -1.14 -15.45
N LEU A 275 4.40 -1.57 -14.35
CA LEU A 275 5.85 -1.42 -14.15
C LEU A 275 6.67 -2.11 -15.25
N ASN A 276 6.25 -3.32 -15.65
CA ASN A 276 6.91 -4.07 -16.70
C ASN A 276 6.68 -3.43 -18.08
N THR A 277 5.46 -3.00 -18.40
CA THR A 277 5.13 -2.45 -19.72
C THR A 277 5.81 -1.09 -19.96
N MET A 278 5.77 -0.19 -18.97
CA MET A 278 6.42 1.13 -19.10
C MET A 278 7.94 1.01 -19.24
N THR A 279 8.55 0.05 -18.52
CA THR A 279 9.99 -0.19 -18.60
C THR A 279 10.35 -0.85 -19.94
N ALA A 280 9.54 -1.82 -20.39
CA ALA A 280 9.74 -2.51 -21.65
C ALA A 280 9.64 -1.56 -22.85
N GLU A 281 8.72 -0.61 -22.82
CA GLU A 281 8.66 0.44 -23.86
C GLU A 281 9.93 1.29 -23.88
N ALA A 282 10.38 1.78 -22.71
CA ALA A 282 11.60 2.57 -22.62
C ALA A 282 12.83 1.80 -23.12
N MET A 283 12.92 0.50 -22.81
CA MET A 283 13.98 -0.38 -23.30
C MET A 283 13.87 -0.65 -24.81
N ALA A 284 12.66 -0.79 -25.36
CA ALA A 284 12.45 -0.96 -26.79
C ALA A 284 12.89 0.30 -27.57
N ASP A 285 12.51 1.48 -27.09
CA ASP A 285 12.94 2.77 -27.66
C ASP A 285 14.46 2.95 -27.56
N TYR A 286 15.07 2.49 -26.47
CA TYR A 286 16.51 2.49 -26.30
C TYR A 286 17.20 1.54 -27.30
N SER A 287 16.68 0.32 -27.46
CA SER A 287 17.21 -0.67 -28.40
C SER A 287 17.15 -0.19 -29.85
N ALA A 288 16.03 0.40 -30.27
CA ALA A 288 15.88 0.93 -31.62
C ALA A 288 16.92 2.02 -31.94
N GLN A 289 17.24 2.88 -30.96
CA GLN A 289 18.26 3.91 -31.11
C GLN A 289 19.67 3.31 -31.22
N LEU A 290 19.99 2.28 -30.41
CA LEU A 290 21.24 1.54 -30.56
C LEU A 290 21.37 0.90 -31.96
N GLU A 291 20.30 0.26 -32.44
CA GLU A 291 20.26 -0.41 -33.74
C GLU A 291 20.43 0.58 -34.91
N SER A 292 20.01 1.83 -34.73
CA SER A 292 20.28 2.93 -35.69
C SER A 292 21.73 3.42 -35.71
N GLY A 293 22.60 2.87 -34.85
CA GLY A 293 24.03 3.19 -34.79
C GLY A 293 24.41 4.28 -33.78
N ARG A 294 23.48 4.73 -32.92
CA ARG A 294 23.80 5.69 -31.85
C ARG A 294 24.60 5.02 -30.72
N GLY A 295 25.49 5.77 -30.09
CA GLY A 295 26.26 5.29 -28.94
C GLY A 295 25.39 5.14 -27.68
N ALA A 296 25.55 4.04 -26.94
CA ALA A 296 24.81 3.76 -25.71
C ALA A 296 24.90 4.91 -24.68
N ARG A 297 26.09 5.46 -24.50
CA ARG A 297 26.35 6.57 -23.59
C ARG A 297 25.55 7.83 -23.93
N ASP A 298 25.44 8.15 -25.21
CA ASP A 298 24.71 9.33 -25.70
C ASP A 298 23.21 9.17 -25.44
N ILE A 299 22.66 8.00 -25.77
CA ILE A 299 21.25 7.68 -25.55
C ILE A 299 20.93 7.73 -24.05
N THR A 300 21.75 7.10 -23.21
CA THR A 300 21.58 7.11 -21.74
C THR A 300 21.61 8.54 -21.19
N THR A 301 22.58 9.35 -21.63
CA THR A 301 22.72 10.74 -21.17
C THR A 301 21.51 11.59 -21.58
N GLU A 302 21.04 11.43 -22.82
CA GLU A 302 19.86 12.13 -23.33
C GLU A 302 18.60 11.77 -22.54
N LEU A 303 18.36 10.47 -22.31
CA LEU A 303 17.22 10.01 -21.52
C LEU A 303 17.25 10.54 -20.09
N LEU A 304 18.40 10.45 -19.42
CA LEU A 304 18.54 10.97 -18.06
C LEU A 304 18.27 12.47 -18.02
N LYS A 305 18.89 13.26 -18.90
CA LYS A 305 18.66 14.74 -18.95
C LYS A 305 17.20 15.09 -19.21
N LYS A 306 16.54 14.36 -20.12
CA LYS A 306 15.14 14.61 -20.48
C LYS A 306 14.17 14.27 -19.35
N HIS A 307 14.42 13.17 -18.63
CA HIS A 307 13.49 12.60 -17.67
C HIS A 307 13.89 12.80 -16.21
N TRP A 308 14.99 13.52 -15.94
CA TRP A 308 15.53 13.74 -14.60
C TRP A 308 14.53 14.36 -13.63
N LYS A 309 13.54 15.09 -14.14
CA LYS A 309 12.50 15.72 -13.32
C LYS A 309 11.76 14.72 -12.43
N ALA A 310 11.65 13.45 -12.81
CA ALA A 310 11.03 12.40 -12.01
C ALA A 310 11.85 11.98 -10.78
N VAL A 311 13.15 12.33 -10.73
CA VAL A 311 14.03 12.01 -9.61
C VAL A 311 13.81 13.02 -8.47
N PHE A 312 13.52 12.52 -7.27
CA PHE A 312 13.38 13.31 -6.07
C PHE A 312 13.97 12.60 -4.85
N ASN A 313 15.02 13.21 -4.27
CA ASN A 313 15.73 12.68 -3.10
C ASN A 313 15.34 13.36 -1.77
N GLY A 314 14.27 14.16 -1.76
CA GLY A 314 13.84 14.90 -0.57
C GLY A 314 12.80 14.17 0.28
N ASN A 315 12.23 14.89 1.25
CA ASN A 315 11.13 14.41 2.07
C ASN A 315 9.80 14.52 1.31
N GLY A 316 9.19 13.39 0.97
CA GLY A 316 7.89 13.33 0.31
C GLY A 316 6.71 13.80 1.18
N TYR A 317 6.90 13.94 2.48
CA TYR A 317 5.87 14.47 3.41
C TYR A 317 5.99 15.97 3.67
N ALA A 318 6.92 16.67 3.03
CA ALA A 318 6.94 18.13 3.11
C ALA A 318 5.62 18.68 2.55
N GLU A 319 4.98 19.58 3.28
CA GLU A 319 3.65 20.12 2.95
C GLU A 319 3.60 20.78 1.57
N ASP A 320 4.71 21.41 1.17
CA ASP A 320 4.88 22.09 -0.12
C ASP A 320 5.34 21.15 -1.25
N TRP A 321 5.73 19.91 -0.95
CA TRP A 321 6.24 18.98 -1.97
C TRP A 321 5.19 18.63 -3.04
N PRO A 322 3.93 18.31 -2.70
CA PRO A 322 2.93 17.99 -3.70
C PRO A 322 2.71 19.09 -4.75
N ASP A 323 2.75 20.36 -4.36
CA ASP A 323 2.56 21.48 -5.28
C ASP A 323 3.83 21.73 -6.12
N LYS A 324 5.01 21.70 -5.48
CA LYS A 324 6.31 21.78 -6.17
C LYS A 324 6.52 20.66 -7.18
N ALA A 325 6.00 19.47 -6.90
CA ALA A 325 6.08 18.34 -7.81
C ALA A 325 5.30 18.62 -9.11
N VAL A 326 4.10 19.21 -8.99
CA VAL A 326 3.28 19.61 -10.15
C VAL A 326 3.98 20.73 -10.94
N GLU A 327 4.55 21.73 -10.27
CA GLU A 327 5.34 22.79 -10.92
C GLU A 327 6.54 22.22 -11.72
N ARG A 328 7.16 21.16 -11.20
CA ARG A 328 8.22 20.40 -11.89
C ARG A 328 7.70 19.51 -13.01
N GLY A 329 6.38 19.38 -13.18
CA GLY A 329 5.75 18.50 -14.16
C GLY A 329 5.85 17.01 -13.81
N ILE A 330 5.92 16.68 -12.52
CA ILE A 330 5.81 15.31 -11.98
C ILE A 330 4.33 14.97 -11.78
N TRP A 331 3.96 13.73 -12.07
CA TRP A 331 2.59 13.27 -11.93
C TRP A 331 2.11 13.27 -10.48
N ARG A 332 1.01 13.99 -10.24
CA ARG A 332 0.21 13.94 -9.01
C ARG A 332 -1.26 13.74 -9.38
N ILE A 333 -1.86 12.67 -8.87
CA ILE A 333 -3.30 12.42 -9.03
C ILE A 333 -3.86 11.97 -7.68
N ASP A 334 -4.47 12.89 -6.96
CA ASP A 334 -4.93 12.64 -5.59
C ASP A 334 -6.15 11.70 -5.57
N SER A 335 -7.05 11.84 -6.55
CA SER A 335 -8.27 11.05 -6.69
C SER A 335 -8.01 9.69 -7.33
N GLY A 336 -8.37 8.59 -6.65
CA GLY A 336 -8.36 7.26 -7.24
C GLY A 336 -9.30 7.12 -8.43
N VAL A 337 -10.43 7.85 -8.43
CA VAL A 337 -11.37 7.89 -9.55
C VAL A 337 -10.74 8.57 -10.76
N ASP A 338 -10.07 9.70 -10.58
CA ASP A 338 -9.40 10.42 -11.67
C ASP A 338 -8.22 9.59 -12.19
N ALA A 339 -7.53 8.86 -11.32
CA ALA A 339 -6.45 7.97 -11.71
C ALA A 339 -6.94 6.83 -12.63
N TYR A 340 -8.16 6.31 -12.46
CA TYR A 340 -8.70 5.30 -13.39
C TYR A 340 -8.89 5.83 -14.80
N LYS A 341 -9.23 7.12 -14.97
CA LYS A 341 -9.37 7.75 -16.29
C LYS A 341 -8.08 7.64 -17.11
N GLU A 342 -6.93 7.72 -16.45
CA GLU A 342 -5.64 7.68 -17.11
C GLU A 342 -5.35 6.30 -17.73
N MET A 343 -5.99 5.21 -17.27
CA MET A 343 -5.83 3.89 -17.90
C MET A 343 -6.19 3.91 -19.40
N SER A 344 -7.20 4.69 -19.77
CA SER A 344 -7.72 4.83 -21.13
C SER A 344 -7.34 6.16 -21.80
N SER A 345 -6.30 6.86 -21.32
CA SER A 345 -5.78 8.03 -22.03
C SER A 345 -5.08 7.61 -23.33
N GLU A 346 -5.11 8.46 -24.37
CA GLU A 346 -4.55 8.13 -25.69
C GLU A 346 -3.07 7.69 -25.61
N LYS A 347 -2.28 8.36 -24.77
CA LYS A 347 -0.87 8.04 -24.51
C LYS A 347 -0.72 6.62 -23.95
N ASN A 348 -1.57 6.23 -23.00
CA ASN A 348 -1.46 4.94 -22.33
C ASN A 348 -2.05 3.80 -23.16
N ILE A 349 -3.09 4.06 -23.96
CA ILE A 349 -3.56 3.13 -24.99
C ILE A 349 -2.42 2.84 -25.97
N ALA A 350 -1.76 3.87 -26.48
CA ALA A 350 -0.65 3.72 -27.42
C ALA A 350 0.50 2.88 -26.82
N LEU A 351 0.84 3.07 -25.54
CA LEU A 351 1.82 2.25 -24.82
C LEU A 351 1.42 0.76 -24.86
N PHE A 352 0.21 0.44 -24.39
CA PHE A 352 -0.22 -0.95 -24.27
C PHE A 352 -0.37 -1.64 -25.63
N GLU A 353 -0.86 -0.94 -26.65
CA GLU A 353 -1.00 -1.45 -28.01
C GLU A 353 0.37 -1.70 -28.67
N LYS A 354 1.29 -0.72 -28.56
CA LYS A 354 2.67 -0.86 -29.05
C LYS A 354 3.36 -2.07 -28.44
N MET A 355 3.17 -2.27 -27.13
CA MET A 355 3.75 -3.41 -26.41
C MET A 355 2.93 -4.70 -26.52
N LYS A 356 1.78 -4.68 -27.21
CA LYS A 356 0.86 -5.81 -27.41
C LYS A 356 0.43 -6.47 -26.09
N VAL A 357 0.18 -5.64 -25.08
CA VAL A 357 -0.23 -6.09 -23.74
C VAL A 357 -1.74 -6.03 -23.57
N MET A 358 -2.35 -4.91 -23.98
CA MET A 358 -3.81 -4.70 -24.00
C MET A 358 -4.18 -3.79 -25.18
N ASN A 359 -5.40 -3.92 -25.67
CA ASN A 359 -5.98 -3.01 -26.68
C ASN A 359 -6.86 -1.92 -26.04
N LYS A 360 -7.30 -0.97 -26.86
CA LYS A 360 -8.18 0.12 -26.44
C LYS A 360 -9.46 -0.37 -25.75
N GLU A 361 -10.17 -1.33 -26.34
CA GLU A 361 -11.44 -1.83 -25.82
C GLU A 361 -11.28 -2.47 -24.43
N GLU A 362 -10.19 -3.22 -24.21
CA GLU A 362 -9.85 -3.82 -22.92
C GLU A 362 -9.57 -2.76 -21.86
N LEU A 363 -8.86 -1.68 -22.22
CA LEU A 363 -8.55 -0.58 -21.30
C LEU A 363 -9.81 0.19 -20.93
N GLU A 364 -10.66 0.53 -21.89
CA GLU A 364 -11.94 1.21 -21.65
C GLU A 364 -12.88 0.35 -20.78
N ALA A 365 -12.96 -0.95 -21.05
CA ALA A 365 -13.74 -1.89 -20.24
C ALA A 365 -13.23 -1.95 -18.80
N ARG A 366 -11.90 -2.03 -18.59
CA ARG A 366 -11.30 -2.02 -17.25
C ARG A 366 -11.55 -0.71 -16.51
N THR A 367 -11.44 0.43 -17.19
CA THR A 367 -11.78 1.74 -16.62
C THR A 367 -13.23 1.75 -16.12
N SER A 368 -14.18 1.27 -16.94
CA SER A 368 -15.59 1.17 -16.56
C SER A 368 -15.82 0.24 -15.35
N VAL A 369 -15.21 -0.95 -15.36
CA VAL A 369 -15.29 -1.90 -14.23
C VAL A 369 -14.75 -1.30 -12.95
N ASN A 370 -13.64 -0.56 -13.01
CA ASN A 370 -13.06 0.11 -11.85
C ASN A 370 -13.98 1.18 -11.25
N TYR A 371 -14.69 1.95 -12.09
CA TYR A 371 -15.72 2.88 -11.61
C TYR A 371 -16.86 2.15 -10.91
N THR A 372 -17.40 1.10 -11.53
CA THR A 372 -18.47 0.29 -10.94
C THR A 372 -18.04 -0.33 -9.61
N GLN A 373 -16.83 -0.88 -9.53
CA GLN A 373 -16.29 -1.45 -8.30
C GLN A 373 -16.11 -0.38 -7.21
N TYR A 374 -15.65 0.82 -7.58
CA TYR A 374 -15.50 1.92 -6.63
C TYR A 374 -16.86 2.33 -6.05
N VAL A 375 -17.85 2.56 -6.91
CA VAL A 375 -19.23 2.92 -6.51
C VAL A 375 -19.82 1.84 -5.61
N GLY A 376 -19.75 0.57 -6.02
CA GLY A 376 -20.29 -0.55 -5.23
C GLY A 376 -19.63 -0.70 -3.86
N SER A 377 -18.31 -0.48 -3.77
CA SER A 377 -17.59 -0.53 -2.48
C SER A 377 -18.07 0.57 -1.54
N VAL A 378 -18.24 1.80 -2.06
CA VAL A 378 -18.76 2.93 -1.26
C VAL A 378 -20.20 2.69 -0.83
N GLU A 379 -21.04 2.17 -1.73
CA GLU A 379 -22.44 1.89 -1.44
C GLU A 379 -22.58 0.89 -0.28
N ILE A 380 -21.79 -0.19 -0.28
CA ILE A 380 -21.77 -1.16 0.83
C ILE A 380 -21.36 -0.48 2.14
N GLU A 381 -20.34 0.39 2.12
CA GLU A 381 -19.91 1.13 3.32
C GLU A 381 -21.03 2.05 3.86
N VAL A 382 -21.71 2.79 2.99
CA VAL A 382 -22.78 3.74 3.37
C VAL A 382 -24.00 2.99 3.90
N LEU A 383 -24.43 1.93 3.21
CA LEU A 383 -25.57 1.11 3.66
C LEU A 383 -25.27 0.44 4.99
N CYS A 384 -24.05 -0.07 5.18
CA CYS A 384 -23.62 -0.63 6.45
C CYS A 384 -23.66 0.41 7.57
N MET A 385 -23.18 1.64 7.33
CA MET A 385 -23.27 2.72 8.31
C MET A 385 -24.71 3.07 8.67
N ILE A 386 -25.61 3.15 7.67
CA ILE A 386 -27.04 3.41 7.86
C ILE A 386 -27.69 2.30 8.71
N ASP A 387 -27.41 1.03 8.42
CA ASP A 387 -27.96 -0.09 9.17
C ASP A 387 -27.45 -0.15 10.60
N MET A 388 -26.15 0.07 10.81
CA MET A 388 -25.57 0.16 12.15
C MET A 388 -26.22 1.29 12.96
N LEU A 389 -26.47 2.44 12.35
CA LEU A 389 -27.14 3.56 13.02
C LEU A 389 -28.58 3.22 13.42
N ASN A 390 -29.38 2.73 12.48
CA ASN A 390 -30.80 2.47 12.71
C ASN A 390 -31.03 1.29 13.66
N GLN A 391 -30.26 0.22 13.52
CA GLN A 391 -30.50 -1.04 14.20
C GLN A 391 -29.75 -1.16 15.53
N GLN A 392 -28.66 -0.41 15.72
CA GLN A 392 -27.79 -0.55 16.89
C GLN A 392 -27.59 0.77 17.64
N VAL A 393 -27.02 1.79 17.01
CA VAL A 393 -26.57 3.02 17.71
C VAL A 393 -27.75 3.85 18.22
N ILE A 394 -28.73 4.16 17.37
CA ILE A 394 -29.90 4.98 17.77
C ILE A 394 -30.70 4.32 18.90
N PRO A 395 -31.01 3.01 18.86
CA PRO A 395 -31.63 2.31 19.99
C PRO A 395 -30.81 2.40 21.29
N ALA A 396 -29.48 2.25 21.21
CA ALA A 396 -28.60 2.33 22.38
C ALA A 396 -28.60 3.74 23.02
N VAL A 397 -28.49 4.78 22.19
CA VAL A 397 -28.52 6.19 22.64
C VAL A 397 -29.88 6.54 23.27
N LYS A 398 -30.99 6.10 22.67
CA LYS A 398 -32.32 6.27 23.28
C LYS A 398 -32.45 5.53 24.60
N SER A 399 -31.91 4.31 24.71
CA SER A 399 -31.90 3.53 25.95
C SER A 399 -31.06 4.19 27.04
N ALA A 400 -30.05 4.97 26.66
CA ALA A 400 -29.27 5.81 27.56
C ALA A 400 -29.98 7.12 27.96
N ASN A 401 -31.23 7.33 27.54
CA ASN A 401 -31.98 8.59 27.68
C ASN A 401 -31.25 9.81 27.08
N GLN A 402 -30.52 9.60 25.99
CA GLN A 402 -29.79 10.64 25.26
C GLN A 402 -30.53 11.03 23.97
N ASP A 403 -30.29 12.25 23.49
CA ASP A 403 -30.92 12.74 22.26
C ASP A 403 -30.35 12.03 21.02
N ALA A 404 -31.24 11.40 20.25
CA ALA A 404 -30.91 10.71 19.01
C ALA A 404 -31.21 11.55 17.76
N ALA A 405 -31.74 12.78 17.89
CA ALA A 405 -32.02 13.65 16.74
C ALA A 405 -30.80 13.90 15.84
N PRO A 406 -29.58 14.14 16.37
CA PRO A 406 -28.38 14.28 15.53
C PRO A 406 -28.10 13.03 14.69
N LEU A 407 -28.28 11.83 15.25
CA LEU A 407 -28.05 10.57 14.54
C LEU A 407 -29.10 10.30 13.46
N ASN A 408 -30.36 10.69 13.67
CA ASN A 408 -31.37 10.61 12.61
C ASN A 408 -31.03 11.55 11.45
N SER A 409 -30.48 12.73 11.74
CA SER A 409 -29.99 13.66 10.70
C SER A 409 -28.86 13.05 9.89
N VAL A 410 -27.93 12.33 10.53
CA VAL A 410 -26.87 11.57 9.83
C VAL A 410 -27.47 10.59 8.83
N VAL A 411 -28.45 9.78 9.25
CA VAL A 411 -29.11 8.79 8.38
C VAL A 411 -29.74 9.47 7.16
N SER A 412 -30.45 10.58 7.34
CA SER A 412 -31.07 11.34 6.24
C SER A 412 -30.01 11.85 5.26
N THR A 413 -28.95 12.48 5.75
CA THR A 413 -27.84 13.00 4.93
C THR A 413 -27.20 11.89 4.09
N LEU A 414 -26.93 10.73 4.69
CA LEU A 414 -26.32 9.59 3.99
C LEU A 414 -27.26 9.04 2.89
N LYS A 415 -28.56 8.92 3.17
CA LYS A 415 -29.56 8.45 2.19
C LYS A 415 -29.69 9.40 1.01
N GLU A 416 -29.75 10.72 1.27
CA GLU A 416 -29.83 11.72 0.21
C GLU A 416 -28.57 11.74 -0.67
N ALA A 417 -27.39 11.61 -0.06
CA ALA A 417 -26.14 11.55 -0.80
C ALA A 417 -26.03 10.27 -1.64
N LEU A 418 -26.44 9.11 -1.10
CA LEU A 418 -26.46 7.85 -1.83
C LEU A 418 -27.47 7.89 -3.00
N ALA A 419 -28.65 8.46 -2.79
CA ALA A 419 -29.63 8.64 -3.86
C ALA A 419 -29.09 9.49 -5.01
N LYS A 420 -28.25 10.51 -4.73
CA LYS A 420 -27.58 11.28 -5.79
C LYS A 420 -26.61 10.43 -6.61
N VAL A 421 -25.88 9.51 -5.96
CA VAL A 421 -25.01 8.54 -6.66
C VAL A 421 -25.85 7.65 -7.57
N HIS A 422 -26.97 7.12 -7.09
CA HIS A 422 -27.83 6.23 -7.88
C HIS A 422 -28.52 6.90 -9.07
N HIS A 423 -28.80 8.20 -9.01
CA HIS A 423 -29.41 8.94 -10.11
C HIS A 423 -28.42 9.43 -11.17
N GLU A 424 -27.11 9.32 -10.93
CA GLU A 424 -26.08 9.68 -11.91
C GLU A 424 -25.84 8.51 -12.87
N ALA A 425 -25.93 8.79 -14.18
CA ALA A 425 -25.84 7.79 -15.23
C ALA A 425 -24.44 7.67 -15.83
N ASP A 426 -23.64 8.73 -15.80
CA ASP A 426 -22.26 8.68 -16.26
C ASP A 426 -21.37 7.99 -15.20
N GLY A 427 -20.65 6.93 -15.60
CA GLY A 427 -19.87 6.12 -14.66
C GLY A 427 -18.77 6.90 -13.95
N TYR A 428 -18.14 7.87 -14.62
CA TYR A 428 -17.11 8.71 -14.01
C TYR A 428 -17.72 9.71 -13.02
N ALA A 429 -18.77 10.44 -13.42
CA ALA A 429 -19.48 11.37 -12.53
C ALA A 429 -20.08 10.65 -11.31
N GLN A 430 -20.62 9.45 -11.52
CA GLN A 430 -21.14 8.59 -10.45
C GLN A 430 -20.04 8.20 -9.46
N ALA A 431 -18.88 7.75 -9.96
CA ALA A 431 -17.73 7.43 -9.12
C ALA A 431 -17.18 8.66 -8.37
N CYS A 432 -17.18 9.84 -8.99
CA CYS A 432 -16.83 11.10 -8.33
C CYS A 432 -17.77 11.44 -7.17
N LEU A 433 -19.08 11.25 -7.35
CA LEU A 433 -20.07 11.42 -6.28
C LEU A 433 -19.86 10.41 -5.16
N ALA A 434 -19.60 9.14 -5.49
CA ALA A 434 -19.30 8.10 -4.51
C ALA A 434 -18.02 8.42 -3.71
N ARG A 435 -16.96 8.87 -4.38
CA ARG A 435 -15.73 9.33 -3.73
C ARG A 435 -15.99 10.46 -2.73
N LYS A 436 -16.76 11.48 -3.15
CA LYS A 436 -17.14 12.60 -2.26
C LYS A 436 -17.96 12.12 -1.06
N LEU A 437 -18.94 11.24 -1.29
CA LEU A 437 -19.74 10.64 -0.23
C LEU A 437 -18.84 9.94 0.79
N ARG A 438 -17.86 9.17 0.32
CA ARG A 438 -16.96 8.39 1.19
C ARG A 438 -15.92 9.22 1.94
N LEU A 439 -15.22 10.11 1.25
CA LEU A 439 -14.06 10.84 1.79
C LEU A 439 -14.43 12.15 2.50
N GLU A 440 -15.61 12.70 2.22
CA GLU A 440 -16.07 13.96 2.83
C GLU A 440 -17.32 13.71 3.69
N THR A 441 -18.43 13.29 3.07
CA THR A 441 -19.73 13.24 3.76
C THR A 441 -19.71 12.22 4.91
N MET A 442 -19.29 10.99 4.67
CA MET A 442 -19.19 9.96 5.71
C MET A 442 -18.20 10.34 6.81
N VAL A 443 -17.08 10.97 6.47
CA VAL A 443 -16.09 11.42 7.46
C VAL A 443 -16.70 12.47 8.39
N GLN A 444 -17.38 13.48 7.84
CA GLN A 444 -18.08 14.48 8.64
C GLN A 444 -19.20 13.87 9.48
N GLN A 445 -20.01 12.98 8.89
CA GLN A 445 -21.12 12.35 9.61
C GLN A 445 -20.63 11.43 10.74
N ARG A 446 -19.49 10.76 10.55
CA ARG A 446 -18.87 9.90 11.56
C ARG A 446 -18.56 10.66 12.85
N GLU A 447 -18.15 11.93 12.79
CA GLU A 447 -17.83 12.72 13.99
C GLU A 447 -19.01 12.80 14.97
N ILE A 448 -20.24 12.91 14.45
CA ILE A 448 -21.48 12.94 15.25
C ILE A 448 -21.70 11.59 15.94
N VAL A 449 -21.42 10.49 15.24
CA VAL A 449 -21.58 9.13 15.78
C VAL A 449 -20.52 8.83 16.85
N ASP A 450 -19.28 9.23 16.60
CA ASP A 450 -18.16 9.07 17.53
C ASP A 450 -18.36 9.92 18.81
N ALA A 451 -19.00 11.09 18.68
CA ALA A 451 -19.41 11.90 19.84
C ALA A 451 -20.50 11.21 20.67
N ALA A 452 -21.45 10.50 20.04
CA ALA A 452 -22.44 9.70 20.75
C ALA A 452 -21.81 8.51 21.49
N GLU A 453 -20.82 7.83 20.89
CA GLU A 453 -20.03 6.78 21.57
C GLU A 453 -19.35 7.32 22.83
N ALA A 454 -18.86 8.55 22.81
CA ALA A 454 -18.14 9.15 23.93
C ALA A 454 -18.96 9.30 25.21
N VAL A 455 -20.28 9.46 25.07
CA VAL A 455 -21.20 9.73 26.20
C VAL A 455 -22.15 8.57 26.48
N CYS A 456 -22.32 7.63 25.54
CA CYS A 456 -23.16 6.45 25.75
C CYS A 456 -22.52 5.53 26.81
N PRO A 457 -23.28 5.08 27.84
CA PRO A 457 -22.77 4.12 28.81
C PRO A 457 -22.23 2.85 28.14
N SER A 458 -21.05 2.39 28.55
CA SER A 458 -20.35 1.27 27.90
C SER A 458 -21.13 -0.04 27.84
N HIS A 459 -22.00 -0.30 28.81
CA HIS A 459 -22.86 -1.49 28.85
C HIS A 459 -24.07 -1.41 27.89
N LEU A 460 -24.37 -0.22 27.36
CA LEU A 460 -25.40 0.01 26.35
C LEU A 460 -24.82 0.13 24.94
N TRP A 461 -23.53 0.42 24.80
CA TRP A 461 -22.89 0.53 23.49
C TRP A 461 -22.87 -0.85 22.80
N PRO A 462 -23.47 -0.98 21.59
CA PRO A 462 -23.80 -2.29 21.04
C PRO A 462 -22.63 -2.97 20.32
N MET A 463 -21.52 -2.25 20.10
CA MET A 463 -20.45 -2.67 19.21
C MET A 463 -19.12 -2.78 19.95
N ALA A 464 -18.17 -3.51 19.36
CA ALA A 464 -16.79 -3.46 19.84
C ALA A 464 -16.17 -2.07 19.63
N THR A 465 -15.63 -1.51 20.71
CA THR A 465 -14.90 -0.24 20.67
C THR A 465 -13.53 -0.44 20.03
N TYR A 466 -12.87 0.65 19.63
CA TYR A 466 -11.48 0.54 19.17
C TYR A 466 -10.54 -0.05 20.22
N LYS A 467 -10.82 0.17 21.51
CA LYS A 467 -10.07 -0.47 22.61
C LYS A 467 -10.17 -1.99 22.53
N ASP A 468 -11.36 -2.52 22.27
CA ASP A 468 -11.60 -3.96 22.17
C ASP A 468 -10.91 -4.57 20.93
N LEU A 469 -10.72 -3.79 19.87
CA LEU A 469 -10.18 -4.24 18.58
C LEU A 469 -8.64 -4.16 18.53
N LEU A 470 -8.05 -3.09 19.10
CA LEU A 470 -6.64 -2.76 18.92
C LEU A 470 -5.70 -3.31 20.01
N PHE A 471 -6.22 -3.81 21.13
CA PHE A 471 -5.39 -4.23 22.28
C PHE A 471 -5.67 -5.69 22.67
N LEU A 472 -5.09 -6.65 21.92
CA LEU A 472 -5.21 -8.10 22.17
C LEU A 472 -4.66 -8.53 23.54
N ASP A 473 -3.71 -7.76 24.05
CA ASP A 473 -3.02 -7.94 25.33
C ASP A 473 -3.84 -7.46 26.53
N SER A 474 -4.82 -6.57 26.32
CA SER A 474 -5.61 -5.98 27.42
C SER A 474 -6.42 -6.98 28.24
N GLN A 475 -6.58 -8.21 27.74
CA GLN A 475 -7.29 -9.30 28.41
C GLN A 475 -6.39 -10.50 28.72
N GLN A 476 -5.07 -10.42 28.54
CA GLN A 476 -4.20 -11.57 28.82
C GLN A 476 -4.14 -11.90 30.33
N ASP A 477 -4.32 -13.16 30.68
CA ASP A 477 -4.07 -13.67 32.02
C ASP A 477 -2.56 -13.71 32.32
N GLY A 478 -2.19 -14.00 33.58
CA GLY A 478 -0.80 -14.11 34.01
C GLY A 478 0.02 -15.20 33.30
N HIS A 479 -0.61 -16.00 32.43
CA HIS A 479 0.01 -17.05 31.62
C HIS A 479 0.03 -16.70 30.13
N GLY A 480 -0.42 -15.51 29.74
CA GLY A 480 -0.46 -15.05 28.36
C GLY A 480 -1.68 -15.52 27.57
N ASN A 481 -2.66 -16.17 28.20
CA ASN A 481 -3.90 -16.58 27.55
C ASN A 481 -4.89 -15.42 27.50
N THR A 482 -5.57 -15.24 26.37
CA THR A 482 -6.65 -14.23 26.24
C THR A 482 -8.00 -14.92 26.41
N PRO A 483 -8.80 -14.67 27.49
CA PRO A 483 -10.13 -15.24 27.67
C PRO A 483 -11.03 -14.93 26.47
N GLY A 484 -11.71 -15.96 25.95
CA GLY A 484 -12.55 -15.85 24.75
C GLY A 484 -11.83 -16.11 23.43
N VAL A 485 -10.50 -16.21 23.43
CA VAL A 485 -9.74 -16.93 22.41
C VAL A 485 -9.69 -18.38 22.85
N LEU A 486 -10.35 -19.29 22.12
CA LEU A 486 -10.36 -20.71 22.43
C LEU A 486 -8.91 -21.16 22.67
N GLY A 487 -8.68 -21.75 23.85
CA GLY A 487 -7.38 -22.20 24.28
C GLY A 487 -6.70 -22.96 23.16
N VAL A 488 -5.48 -22.53 22.85
CA VAL A 488 -4.54 -23.20 21.96
C VAL A 488 -4.64 -24.68 22.28
N VAL A 489 -5.12 -25.46 21.32
CA VAL A 489 -5.14 -26.92 21.44
C VAL A 489 -3.69 -27.31 21.70
N LYS A 490 -3.37 -27.68 22.94
CA LYS A 490 -2.14 -28.37 23.27
C LYS A 490 -2.11 -29.60 22.38
N ARG A 491 -1.31 -29.56 21.31
CA ARG A 491 -0.92 -30.76 20.61
C ARG A 491 0.09 -31.46 21.51
N ASP A 492 -0.37 -32.53 22.15
CA ASP A 492 0.50 -33.57 22.70
C ASP A 492 1.39 -34.17 21.60
#